data_AF-A0A9D8X9R5-F1
#
_entry.id   AF-A0A9D8X9R5-F1
#
_cell.length_a   1.000
_cell.length_b   1.000
_cell.length_c   1.000
_cell.angle_alpha   90.00
_cell.angle_beta   90.00
_cell.angle_gamma   90.00
#
_symmetry.space_group_name_H-M   'P 1'
#
loop_
_entity.id
_entity.type
_entity.pdbx_description
1 polymer ?
#
loop_
_entity_poly.entity_id
_entity_poly.type
_entity_poly.pdbx_seq_one_letter_code
_entity_poly.pdbx_strand_id
1 'polypeptide(L)'
;MRYITCFFLFLFAQSLCLAEEWTGGWYIDAAQCRYLDFSGRHISFFDVHLSDEPDAYFQNTSFRSASIGSWDHSADWETCDFTDTWFGSGQLQGMPKEVFLKTRNFSEKSVPLSLLEMSLSDLDLTDFVFADGKFQTLDLSGSRLTNVRFVNAKLPKLTAQQLQETQNFRSGDFSRLIVPENFLMVQNAWSRTVWGGFIFRLEGAEQGRPVPELHFGPEADLTDAVFIRCDLSGSKNMTLEQVKSTWNYKTGRLHLVLWPEHIAEALKTEFLPEPFDGGFYLEDP
;
A
#
# COMPACT_ATOMS: atom_id res chain seq x y z
N MET A 1 -3.42 -36.27 -26.21
CA MET A 1 -4.43 -35.68 -27.11
C MET A 1 -4.80 -34.29 -26.58
N ARG A 2 -3.88 -33.32 -26.65
CA ARG A 2 -3.91 -32.05 -25.87
C ARG A 2 -3.54 -30.82 -26.72
N TYR A 3 -4.22 -30.59 -27.86
CA TYR A 3 -4.02 -29.35 -28.65
C TYR A 3 -5.29 -28.90 -29.42
N ILE A 4 -6.45 -29.53 -29.23
CA ILE A 4 -7.67 -29.20 -29.99
C ILE A 4 -8.55 -28.15 -29.28
N THR A 5 -8.36 -27.92 -27.98
CA THR A 5 -9.19 -26.97 -27.21
C THR A 5 -8.87 -25.50 -27.50
N CYS A 6 -7.62 -25.14 -27.81
CA CYS A 6 -7.23 -23.74 -28.05
C CYS A 6 -7.73 -23.19 -29.40
N PHE A 7 -7.83 -24.04 -30.43
CA PHE A 7 -8.25 -23.59 -31.76
C PHE A 7 -9.76 -23.32 -31.85
N PHE A 8 -10.56 -24.09 -31.11
CA PHE A 8 -12.00 -23.84 -31.00
C PHE A 8 -12.32 -22.61 -30.17
N LEU A 9 -11.59 -22.34 -29.07
CA LEU A 9 -11.76 -21.09 -28.31
C LEU A 9 -11.39 -19.85 -29.15
N PHE A 10 -10.33 -19.92 -29.96
CA PHE A 10 -9.90 -18.80 -30.81
C PHE A 10 -10.91 -18.49 -31.93
N LEU A 11 -11.41 -19.51 -32.63
CA LEU A 11 -12.48 -19.33 -33.62
C LEU A 11 -13.80 -18.90 -32.98
N PHE A 12 -14.11 -19.40 -31.78
CA PHE A 12 -15.34 -19.04 -31.07
C PHE A 12 -15.30 -17.61 -30.52
N ALA A 13 -14.16 -17.17 -29.98
CA ALA A 13 -13.91 -15.79 -29.55
C ALA A 13 -13.92 -14.82 -30.74
N GLN A 14 -13.34 -15.19 -31.88
CA GLN A 14 -13.47 -14.38 -33.11
C GLN A 14 -14.91 -14.32 -33.62
N SER A 15 -15.67 -15.42 -33.58
CA SER A 15 -17.09 -15.40 -33.95
C SER A 15 -17.98 -14.66 -32.96
N LEU A 16 -17.60 -14.60 -31.67
CA LEU A 16 -18.25 -13.79 -30.64
C LEU A 16 -17.87 -12.31 -30.74
N CYS A 17 -16.63 -11.99 -31.13
CA CYS A 17 -16.27 -10.64 -31.57
C CYS A 17 -17.03 -10.21 -32.83
N LEU A 18 -17.71 -11.11 -33.55
CA LEU A 18 -18.57 -10.75 -34.68
C LEU A 18 -20.06 -10.70 -34.32
N ALA A 19 -20.46 -11.23 -33.16
CA ALA A 19 -21.82 -11.16 -32.66
C ALA A 19 -21.96 -9.99 -31.66
N GLU A 20 -22.92 -9.08 -31.88
CA GLU A 20 -23.24 -7.99 -30.95
C GLU A 20 -23.90 -8.47 -29.63
N GLU A 21 -23.72 -9.73 -29.24
CA GLU A 21 -24.50 -10.34 -28.17
C GLU A 21 -23.68 -10.70 -26.94
N TRP A 22 -24.30 -10.36 -25.81
CA TRP A 22 -23.87 -10.53 -24.43
C TRP A 22 -23.13 -11.83 -24.13
N THR A 23 -21.97 -11.68 -23.51
CA THR A 23 -21.12 -12.77 -23.03
C THR A 23 -21.05 -12.71 -21.50
N GLY A 24 -22.07 -13.24 -20.82
CA GLY A 24 -22.05 -13.35 -19.36
C GLY A 24 -21.23 -14.55 -18.88
N GLY A 25 -20.26 -14.32 -17.99
CA GLY A 25 -19.71 -15.33 -17.08
C GLY A 25 -18.59 -16.24 -17.62
N TRP A 26 -17.62 -15.68 -18.35
CA TRP A 26 -16.49 -16.44 -18.89
C TRP A 26 -15.16 -15.99 -18.28
N TYR A 27 -14.27 -16.95 -17.99
CA TYR A 27 -12.87 -16.71 -17.67
C TYR A 27 -12.08 -16.72 -18.98
N ILE A 28 -11.40 -15.61 -19.29
CA ILE A 28 -10.49 -15.53 -20.44
C ILE A 28 -9.09 -15.24 -19.91
N ASP A 29 -8.17 -16.15 -20.22
CA ASP A 29 -6.76 -16.01 -19.89
C ASP A 29 -6.07 -15.06 -20.87
N ALA A 30 -5.19 -14.18 -20.39
CA ALA A 30 -4.39 -13.26 -21.19
C ALA A 30 -3.74 -13.92 -22.41
N ALA A 31 -3.23 -15.15 -22.25
CA ALA A 31 -2.59 -15.91 -23.33
C ALA A 31 -3.55 -16.22 -24.50
N GLN A 32 -4.86 -16.18 -24.26
CA GLN A 32 -5.92 -16.41 -25.25
C GLN A 32 -6.39 -15.11 -25.93
N CYS A 33 -6.04 -13.95 -25.36
CA CYS A 33 -6.42 -12.63 -25.88
C CYS A 33 -5.41 -12.02 -26.85
N ARG A 34 -4.30 -12.70 -27.11
CA ARG A 34 -3.25 -12.19 -27.99
C ARG A 34 -3.80 -11.96 -29.40
N TYR A 35 -3.64 -10.74 -29.92
CA TYR A 35 -4.15 -10.30 -31.22
C TYR A 35 -5.66 -10.23 -31.34
N LEU A 36 -6.40 -10.25 -30.22
CA LEU A 36 -7.84 -9.96 -30.24
C LEU A 36 -8.05 -8.45 -30.24
N ASP A 37 -8.96 -8.01 -31.11
CA ASP A 37 -9.45 -6.64 -31.17
C ASP A 37 -10.84 -6.58 -30.55
N PHE A 38 -10.92 -5.93 -29.38
CA PHE A 38 -12.16 -5.68 -28.65
C PHE A 38 -12.69 -4.27 -28.93
N SER A 39 -12.12 -3.53 -29.88
CA SER A 39 -12.44 -2.13 -30.05
C SER A 39 -13.92 -1.89 -30.33
N GLY A 40 -14.51 -0.92 -29.63
CA GLY A 40 -15.94 -0.59 -29.73
C GLY A 40 -16.90 -1.57 -29.06
N ARG A 41 -16.41 -2.59 -28.32
CA ARG A 41 -17.25 -3.61 -27.69
C ARG A 41 -17.71 -3.23 -26.29
N HIS A 42 -18.79 -3.85 -25.83
CA HIS A 42 -19.23 -3.80 -24.43
C HIS A 42 -18.93 -5.13 -23.74
N ILE A 43 -18.15 -5.07 -22.67
CA ILE A 43 -17.67 -6.19 -21.88
C ILE A 43 -18.22 -6.02 -20.47
N SER A 44 -19.20 -6.84 -20.09
CA SER A 44 -19.79 -6.87 -18.75
C SER A 44 -19.74 -8.27 -18.18
N PHE A 45 -19.38 -8.41 -16.89
CA PHE A 45 -19.29 -9.67 -16.15
C PHE A 45 -18.21 -10.67 -16.61
N PHE A 46 -16.94 -10.26 -16.49
CA PHE A 46 -15.79 -11.10 -16.83
C PHE A 46 -14.66 -10.99 -15.82
N ASP A 47 -14.25 -12.11 -15.22
CA ASP A 47 -12.88 -12.25 -14.72
C ASP A 47 -11.95 -12.33 -15.93
N VAL A 48 -11.61 -11.16 -16.49
CA VAL A 48 -10.51 -11.06 -17.43
C VAL A 48 -9.24 -11.00 -16.61
N HIS A 49 -8.39 -12.01 -16.74
CA HIS A 49 -7.01 -11.94 -16.27
C HIS A 49 -6.18 -11.47 -17.45
N LEU A 50 -5.87 -10.18 -17.50
CA LEU A 50 -4.97 -9.62 -18.50
C LEU A 50 -3.62 -9.42 -17.82
N SER A 51 -2.67 -10.31 -18.10
CA SER A 51 -1.27 -10.21 -17.70
C SER A 51 -0.43 -9.80 -18.91
N ASP A 52 0.39 -8.75 -18.80
CA ASP A 52 1.54 -8.35 -19.65
C ASP A 52 1.62 -8.83 -21.12
N GLU A 53 0.50 -8.97 -21.84
CA GLU A 53 0.49 -9.34 -23.25
C GLU A 53 0.39 -8.05 -24.11
N PRO A 54 1.48 -7.60 -24.76
CA PRO A 54 1.53 -6.31 -25.45
C PRO A 54 0.65 -6.19 -26.71
N ASP A 55 -0.20 -7.19 -27.00
CA ASP A 55 -0.82 -7.40 -28.31
C ASP A 55 -2.38 -7.48 -28.27
N ALA A 56 -3.04 -7.11 -27.17
CA ALA A 56 -4.51 -7.01 -27.11
C ALA A 56 -4.97 -5.55 -27.28
N TYR A 57 -5.97 -5.30 -28.13
CA TYR A 57 -6.45 -3.96 -28.46
C TYR A 57 -7.85 -3.71 -27.86
N PHE A 58 -7.98 -2.65 -27.06
CA PHE A 58 -9.23 -2.33 -26.35
C PHE A 58 -9.79 -0.94 -26.71
N GLN A 59 -9.38 -0.32 -27.80
CA GLN A 59 -9.76 1.08 -28.10
C GLN A 59 -11.28 1.26 -28.16
N ASN A 60 -11.83 2.25 -27.45
CA ASN A 60 -13.28 2.49 -27.40
C ASN A 60 -14.10 1.32 -26.82
N THR A 61 -13.50 0.45 -26.00
CA THR A 61 -14.20 -0.65 -25.34
C THR A 61 -14.87 -0.16 -24.05
N SER A 62 -16.11 -0.57 -23.80
CA SER A 62 -16.78 -0.35 -22.54
C SER A 62 -16.61 -1.56 -21.63
N PHE A 63 -16.04 -1.34 -20.44
CA PHE A 63 -15.96 -2.29 -19.32
C PHE A 63 -16.97 -1.94 -18.22
N ARG A 64 -18.02 -1.19 -18.56
CA ARG A 64 -18.96 -0.65 -17.60
C ARG A 64 -19.55 -1.75 -16.74
N SER A 65 -19.53 -1.56 -15.42
CA SER A 65 -20.01 -2.53 -14.43
C SER A 65 -19.32 -3.91 -14.43
N ALA A 66 -18.23 -4.09 -15.19
CA ALA A 66 -17.47 -5.34 -15.21
C ALA A 66 -16.74 -5.58 -13.88
N SER A 67 -16.32 -6.82 -13.65
CA SER A 67 -15.53 -7.22 -12.48
C SER A 67 -14.29 -7.96 -12.96
N ILE A 68 -13.19 -7.23 -13.08
CA ILE A 68 -11.92 -7.68 -13.65
C ILE A 68 -11.07 -8.26 -12.51
N GLY A 69 -10.78 -9.56 -12.58
CA GLY A 69 -10.01 -10.26 -11.56
C GLY A 69 -8.59 -9.75 -11.38
N SER A 70 -7.83 -9.59 -12.48
CA SER A 70 -6.49 -8.97 -12.46
C SER A 70 -6.28 -8.11 -13.69
N TRP A 71 -5.72 -6.91 -13.49
CA TRP A 71 -5.29 -6.04 -14.58
C TRP A 71 -3.84 -5.63 -14.35
N ASP A 72 -2.95 -6.04 -15.24
CA ASP A 72 -1.52 -5.67 -15.19
C ASP A 72 -1.05 -4.91 -16.44
N HIS A 73 -1.97 -4.40 -17.28
CA HIS A 73 -1.61 -3.70 -18.52
C HIS A 73 -1.53 -2.18 -18.38
N SER A 74 -0.57 -1.58 -19.08
CA SER A 74 -0.69 -0.18 -19.52
C SER A 74 -1.78 -0.10 -20.60
N ALA A 75 -3.00 0.24 -20.21
CA ALA A 75 -4.14 0.30 -21.12
C ALA A 75 -4.20 1.63 -21.88
N ASP A 76 -4.96 1.66 -22.97
CA ASP A 76 -5.52 2.88 -23.55
C ASP A 76 -6.67 3.41 -22.66
N TRP A 77 -6.32 3.83 -21.44
CA TRP A 77 -7.26 4.21 -20.38
C TRP A 77 -8.30 5.26 -20.80
N GLU A 78 -7.88 6.19 -21.66
CA GLU A 78 -8.69 7.34 -22.08
C GLU A 78 -9.77 6.99 -23.10
N THR A 79 -9.58 5.91 -23.86
CA THR A 79 -10.54 5.51 -24.90
C THR A 79 -11.58 4.52 -24.36
N CYS A 80 -11.29 3.83 -23.26
CA CYS A 80 -12.20 2.85 -22.68
C CYS A 80 -13.16 3.48 -21.66
N ASP A 81 -14.35 2.88 -21.48
CA ASP A 81 -15.29 3.25 -20.41
C ASP A 81 -15.20 2.27 -19.24
N PHE A 82 -14.53 2.68 -18.16
CA PHE A 82 -14.40 1.92 -16.91
C PHE A 82 -15.40 2.33 -15.82
N THR A 83 -16.52 2.97 -16.20
CA THR A 83 -17.52 3.41 -15.22
C THR A 83 -18.09 2.21 -14.46
N ASP A 84 -18.10 2.26 -13.13
CA ASP A 84 -18.56 1.18 -12.25
C ASP A 84 -17.80 -0.15 -12.44
N THR A 85 -16.63 -0.15 -13.08
CA THR A 85 -15.78 -1.34 -13.16
C THR A 85 -15.14 -1.63 -11.81
N TRP A 86 -15.11 -2.90 -11.40
CA TRP A 86 -14.35 -3.39 -10.26
C TRP A 86 -13.07 -4.06 -10.73
N PHE A 87 -11.95 -3.71 -10.10
CA PHE A 87 -10.66 -4.39 -10.24
C PHE A 87 -10.36 -5.15 -8.94
N GLY A 88 -10.17 -6.46 -9.05
CA GLY A 88 -9.97 -7.36 -7.91
C GLY A 88 -8.53 -7.47 -7.43
N SER A 89 -7.57 -7.37 -8.35
CA SER A 89 -6.13 -7.45 -8.07
C SER A 89 -5.32 -6.88 -9.25
N GLY A 90 -3.99 -6.86 -9.13
CA GLY A 90 -3.08 -6.43 -10.19
C GLY A 90 -2.47 -5.04 -9.97
N GLN A 91 -2.11 -4.37 -11.07
CA GLN A 91 -1.43 -3.09 -11.10
C GLN A 91 -2.06 -2.16 -12.15
N LEU A 92 -2.64 -1.04 -11.69
CA LEU A 92 -3.11 0.03 -12.58
C LEU A 92 -2.00 1.05 -12.74
N GLN A 93 -1.08 0.78 -13.67
CA GLN A 93 -0.01 1.73 -14.02
C GLN A 93 -0.49 2.75 -15.05
N GLY A 94 -0.26 4.03 -14.76
CA GLY A 94 -0.56 5.12 -15.69
C GLY A 94 -2.04 5.39 -15.90
N MET A 95 -2.94 4.77 -15.12
CA MET A 95 -4.36 5.08 -15.17
C MET A 95 -4.60 6.55 -14.74
N PRO A 96 -5.26 7.38 -15.56
CA PRO A 96 -5.62 8.74 -15.17
C PRO A 96 -6.56 8.73 -13.96
N LYS A 97 -6.36 9.69 -13.05
CA LYS A 97 -7.20 9.88 -11.85
C LYS A 97 -8.69 9.94 -12.21
N GLU A 98 -9.04 10.66 -13.27
CA GLU A 98 -10.41 10.87 -13.74
C GLU A 98 -11.10 9.58 -14.20
N VAL A 99 -10.32 8.60 -14.65
CA VAL A 99 -10.80 7.26 -14.98
C VAL A 99 -11.04 6.47 -13.70
N PHE A 100 -10.06 6.46 -12.79
CA PHE A 100 -10.18 5.76 -11.50
C PHE A 100 -11.38 6.24 -10.68
N LEU A 101 -11.65 7.55 -10.66
CA LEU A 101 -12.78 8.16 -9.94
C LEU A 101 -14.16 7.63 -10.39
N LYS A 102 -14.25 7.05 -11.59
CA LYS A 102 -15.49 6.47 -12.13
C LYS A 102 -15.66 4.99 -11.80
N THR A 103 -14.64 4.34 -11.26
CA THR A 103 -14.64 2.90 -10.96
C THR A 103 -15.47 2.58 -9.72
N ARG A 104 -15.86 1.32 -9.59
CA ARG A 104 -16.50 0.78 -8.39
C ARG A 104 -15.53 0.73 -7.21
N ASN A 105 -14.24 0.49 -7.46
CA ASN A 105 -13.20 0.56 -6.43
C ASN A 105 -13.21 1.90 -5.69
N PHE A 106 -13.37 3.01 -6.42
CA PHE A 106 -13.43 4.34 -5.82
C PHE A 106 -14.75 4.58 -5.06
N SER A 107 -15.90 4.26 -5.67
CA SER A 107 -17.21 4.51 -5.04
C SER A 107 -17.45 3.65 -3.79
N GLU A 108 -16.95 2.41 -3.79
CA GLU A 108 -16.99 1.49 -2.63
C GLU A 108 -15.82 1.68 -1.66
N LYS A 109 -14.89 2.59 -1.97
CA LYS A 109 -13.73 2.93 -1.13
C LYS A 109 -12.82 1.72 -0.84
N SER A 110 -12.68 0.81 -1.80
CA SER A 110 -11.93 -0.43 -1.66
C SER A 110 -10.96 -0.64 -2.83
N VAL A 111 -9.68 -0.69 -2.51
CA VAL A 111 -8.58 -0.75 -3.47
C VAL A 111 -7.69 -1.98 -3.18
N PRO A 112 -8.09 -3.18 -3.62
CA PRO A 112 -7.36 -4.44 -3.43
C PRO A 112 -6.22 -4.67 -4.45
N LEU A 113 -5.58 -3.59 -4.91
CA LEU A 113 -4.63 -3.64 -6.02
C LEU A 113 -3.62 -2.50 -5.95
N SER A 114 -2.56 -2.57 -6.77
CA SER A 114 -1.53 -1.54 -6.80
C SER A 114 -1.96 -0.37 -7.68
N LEU A 115 -1.83 0.85 -7.17
CA LEU A 115 -2.00 2.10 -7.94
C LEU A 115 -0.60 2.69 -8.17
N LEU A 116 -0.01 2.37 -9.33
CA LEU A 116 1.36 2.76 -9.63
C LEU A 116 1.36 4.09 -10.38
N GLU A 117 2.11 5.06 -9.86
CA GLU A 117 2.33 6.37 -10.50
C GLU A 117 1.03 7.18 -10.67
N MET A 118 0.02 6.88 -9.86
CA MET A 118 -1.25 7.61 -9.82
C MET A 118 -1.18 8.75 -8.80
N SER A 119 -1.82 9.87 -9.09
CA SER A 119 -2.09 10.91 -8.09
C SER A 119 -3.55 10.89 -7.68
N LEU A 120 -3.77 10.71 -6.38
CA LEU A 120 -5.05 10.90 -5.70
C LEU A 120 -4.99 12.13 -4.78
N SER A 121 -4.18 13.14 -5.16
CA SER A 121 -4.02 14.37 -4.39
C SER A 121 -5.33 15.13 -4.22
N ASP A 122 -5.45 15.89 -3.13
CA ASP A 122 -6.57 16.79 -2.86
C ASP A 122 -7.96 16.10 -2.84
N LEU A 123 -7.98 14.80 -2.58
CA LEU A 123 -9.21 14.02 -2.47
C LEU A 123 -9.61 13.78 -1.02
N ASP A 124 -10.91 13.65 -0.78
CA ASP A 124 -11.43 13.09 0.46
C ASP A 124 -11.45 11.57 0.35
N LEU A 125 -10.48 10.91 0.98
CA LEU A 125 -10.34 9.46 1.00
C LEU A 125 -10.81 8.87 2.34
N THR A 126 -11.69 9.57 3.05
CA THR A 126 -12.21 9.10 4.35
C THR A 126 -12.81 7.70 4.22
N ASP A 127 -12.44 6.80 5.13
CA ASP A 127 -12.84 5.38 5.18
C ASP A 127 -12.32 4.48 4.04
N PHE A 128 -11.36 4.92 3.23
CA PHE A 128 -10.79 4.06 2.20
C PHE A 128 -9.98 2.90 2.78
N VAL A 129 -10.08 1.75 2.12
CA VAL A 129 -9.25 0.56 2.38
C VAL A 129 -8.33 0.30 1.19
N PHE A 130 -7.04 0.46 1.42
CA PHE A 130 -5.97 0.10 0.49
C PHE A 130 -5.39 -1.25 0.89
N ALA A 131 -5.70 -2.30 0.13
CA ALA A 131 -5.37 -3.68 0.47
C ALA A 131 -4.49 -4.35 -0.60
N ASP A 132 -3.58 -5.23 -0.18
CA ASP A 132 -2.85 -6.17 -1.04
C ASP A 132 -2.06 -5.53 -2.21
N GLY A 133 -1.80 -4.22 -2.11
CA GLY A 133 -1.25 -3.40 -3.19
C GLY A 133 0.09 -2.74 -2.85
N LYS A 134 0.80 -2.33 -3.90
CA LYS A 134 1.98 -1.47 -3.83
C LYS A 134 1.55 -0.02 -4.05
N PHE A 135 1.71 0.82 -3.04
CA PHE A 135 1.31 2.24 -3.10
C PHE A 135 2.50 3.20 -2.94
N GLN A 136 3.74 2.71 -3.08
CA GLN A 136 4.94 3.50 -2.81
C GLN A 136 5.08 4.73 -3.72
N THR A 137 4.47 4.69 -4.91
CA THR A 137 4.45 5.76 -5.90
C THR A 137 3.11 6.51 -5.96
N LEU A 138 2.15 6.15 -5.10
CA LEU A 138 0.86 6.82 -5.01
C LEU A 138 1.03 8.18 -4.34
N ASP A 139 0.64 9.24 -5.04
CA ASP A 139 0.63 10.60 -4.50
C ASP A 139 -0.70 10.88 -3.78
N LEU A 140 -0.60 11.12 -2.47
CA LEU A 140 -1.71 11.45 -1.58
C LEU A 140 -1.59 12.88 -1.02
N SER A 141 -0.79 13.75 -1.64
CA SER A 141 -0.60 15.12 -1.16
C SER A 141 -1.92 15.89 -1.08
N GLY A 142 -2.14 16.64 0.01
CA GLY A 142 -3.37 17.41 0.23
C GLY A 142 -4.64 16.59 0.53
N SER A 143 -4.61 15.26 0.41
CA SER A 143 -5.77 14.40 0.62
C SER A 143 -6.11 14.20 2.09
N ARG A 144 -7.41 14.11 2.41
CA ARG A 144 -7.91 13.78 3.75
C ARG A 144 -7.92 12.26 3.94
N LEU A 145 -7.22 11.77 4.96
CA LEU A 145 -7.02 10.33 5.18
C LEU A 145 -7.69 9.83 6.47
N THR A 146 -8.77 10.48 6.88
CA THR A 146 -9.50 10.14 8.10
C THR A 146 -10.01 8.69 8.03
N ASN A 147 -9.61 7.86 9.00
CA ASN A 147 -10.02 6.45 9.08
C ASN A 147 -9.62 5.60 7.85
N VAL A 148 -8.64 6.04 7.06
CA VAL A 148 -8.05 5.22 5.99
C VAL A 148 -7.33 4.02 6.61
N ARG A 149 -7.46 2.85 5.98
CA ARG A 149 -6.75 1.64 6.36
C ARG A 149 -5.87 1.13 5.23
N PHE A 150 -4.62 0.86 5.54
CA PHE A 150 -3.71 0.08 4.72
C PHE A 150 -3.65 -1.35 5.29
N VAL A 151 -3.77 -2.37 4.43
CA VAL A 151 -3.77 -3.79 4.82
C VAL A 151 -2.90 -4.58 3.86
N ASN A 152 -1.90 -5.32 4.35
CA ASN A 152 -1.00 -6.11 3.50
C ASN A 152 -0.40 -5.27 2.34
N ALA A 153 -0.02 -4.04 2.64
CA ALA A 153 0.25 -3.02 1.64
C ALA A 153 1.65 -2.42 1.79
N LYS A 154 2.28 -2.09 0.65
CA LYS A 154 3.47 -1.22 0.67
C LYS A 154 3.03 0.24 0.76
N LEU A 155 3.33 0.91 1.87
CA LEU A 155 2.79 2.24 2.16
C LEU A 155 3.24 3.32 1.15
N PRO A 156 2.36 4.30 0.85
CA PRO A 156 2.74 5.53 0.17
C PRO A 156 3.56 6.45 1.07
N LYS A 157 4.13 7.51 0.49
CA LYS A 157 4.70 8.60 1.27
C LYS A 157 3.57 9.41 1.91
N LEU A 158 3.58 9.51 3.24
CA LEU A 158 2.59 10.24 4.03
C LEU A 158 3.26 11.29 4.91
N THR A 159 2.59 12.41 5.15
CA THR A 159 3.02 13.37 6.19
C THR A 159 2.67 12.86 7.59
N ALA A 160 3.30 13.47 8.62
CA ALA A 160 2.97 13.31 10.03
C ALA A 160 1.46 13.28 10.30
N GLN A 161 0.84 14.38 9.92
CA GLN A 161 -0.58 14.62 10.08
C GLN A 161 -1.43 13.58 9.33
N GLN A 162 -1.08 13.26 8.08
CA GLN A 162 -1.81 12.28 7.29
C GLN A 162 -1.78 10.89 7.91
N LEU A 163 -0.64 10.44 8.43
CA LEU A 163 -0.57 9.14 9.09
C LEU A 163 -1.43 9.12 10.36
N GLN A 164 -1.41 10.18 11.16
CA GLN A 164 -2.20 10.30 12.39
C GLN A 164 -3.72 10.24 12.15
N GLU A 165 -4.17 10.64 10.96
CA GLU A 165 -5.56 10.53 10.55
C GLU A 165 -5.99 9.09 10.22
N THR A 166 -5.04 8.22 9.87
CA THR A 166 -5.32 6.83 9.48
C THR A 166 -5.82 5.99 10.65
N GLN A 167 -6.57 4.95 10.32
CA GLN A 167 -6.99 3.95 11.29
C GLN A 167 -5.80 3.14 11.82
N ASN A 168 -4.82 2.82 10.96
CA ASN A 168 -3.61 2.09 11.36
C ASN A 168 -2.88 2.79 12.51
N PHE A 169 -2.73 4.11 12.45
CA PHE A 169 -2.10 4.87 13.52
C PHE A 169 -2.92 4.87 14.80
N ARG A 170 -4.23 5.11 14.71
CA ARG A 170 -5.12 5.17 15.89
C ARG A 170 -5.25 3.83 16.60
N SER A 171 -5.30 2.72 15.85
CA SER A 171 -5.32 1.36 16.43
C SER A 171 -3.93 0.88 16.83
N GLY A 172 -2.88 1.53 16.31
CA GLY A 172 -1.50 1.07 16.42
C GLY A 172 -1.22 -0.22 15.66
N ASP A 173 -2.09 -0.65 14.75
CA ASP A 173 -1.90 -1.87 13.96
C ASP A 173 -1.17 -1.57 12.65
N PHE A 174 0.12 -1.92 12.66
CA PHE A 174 1.02 -1.85 11.51
C PHE A 174 1.57 -3.25 11.14
N SER A 175 1.00 -4.33 11.71
CA SER A 175 1.54 -5.69 11.63
C SER A 175 1.65 -6.26 10.22
N ARG A 176 0.82 -5.75 9.30
CA ARG A 176 0.73 -6.17 7.90
C ARG A 176 1.13 -5.06 6.93
N LEU A 177 1.93 -4.10 7.38
CA LEU A 177 2.41 -3.02 6.52
C LEU A 177 3.87 -3.23 6.16
N ILE A 178 4.15 -3.06 4.87
CA ILE A 178 5.52 -3.04 4.36
C ILE A 178 5.90 -1.58 4.20
N VAL A 179 6.92 -1.16 4.93
CA VAL A 179 7.40 0.21 4.89
C VAL A 179 8.58 0.28 3.92
N PRO A 180 8.61 1.18 2.93
CA PRO A 180 9.74 1.29 1.99
C PRO A 180 11.08 1.50 2.74
N GLU A 181 12.18 0.95 2.21
CA GLU A 181 13.54 1.00 2.80
C GLU A 181 14.04 2.41 3.17
N ASN A 182 13.41 3.46 2.63
CA ASN A 182 13.74 4.87 2.86
C ASN A 182 12.62 5.67 3.55
N PHE A 183 11.72 5.02 4.28
CA PHE A 183 10.72 5.74 5.07
C PHE A 183 11.33 6.24 6.39
N LEU A 184 12.12 7.31 6.29
CA LEU A 184 12.70 8.08 7.38
C LEU A 184 12.15 9.51 7.31
N MET A 185 11.48 9.98 8.36
CA MET A 185 11.33 11.43 8.60
C MET A 185 11.72 11.75 10.05
N VAL A 186 13.03 11.76 10.30
CA VAL A 186 13.60 12.57 11.37
C VAL A 186 14.15 13.83 10.74
N GLN A 187 13.54 14.96 11.07
CA GLN A 187 14.19 16.25 10.91
C GLN A 187 15.25 16.44 12.00
N ASN A 188 16.34 17.09 11.64
CA ASN A 188 17.52 17.38 12.45
C ASN A 188 18.37 16.17 12.87
N ALA A 189 19.16 15.64 11.91
CA ALA A 189 20.56 15.41 12.24
C ALA A 189 21.38 16.72 12.13
N TRP A 190 21.09 17.64 11.17
CA TRP A 190 21.88 18.88 11.00
C TRP A 190 21.18 20.13 10.35
N SER A 191 19.86 20.22 10.05
CA SER A 191 19.31 21.41 9.34
C SER A 191 17.86 21.84 9.65
N ARG A 192 17.74 23.14 9.97
CA ARG A 192 16.53 23.92 10.27
C ARG A 192 15.48 23.88 9.14
N THR A 193 14.45 23.05 9.24
CA THR A 193 13.08 23.30 8.73
C THR A 193 12.14 22.33 9.48
N VAL A 194 10.94 22.77 9.86
CA VAL A 194 9.95 22.19 10.82
C VAL A 194 9.10 21.06 10.21
N TRP A 195 8.70 20.03 10.99
CA TRP A 195 7.57 19.04 10.95
C TRP A 195 7.89 17.86 11.92
N GLY A 196 6.99 17.55 12.87
CA GLY A 196 7.19 16.54 13.92
C GLY A 196 6.93 15.08 13.51
N GLY A 197 7.87 14.19 13.89
CA GLY A 197 7.80 12.72 14.07
C GLY A 197 7.80 11.79 12.84
N PHE A 198 8.78 10.85 12.70
CA PHE A 198 8.65 9.40 12.33
C PHE A 198 9.99 8.59 12.28
N ILE A 199 10.06 7.34 12.81
CA ILE A 199 10.95 6.27 12.26
C ILE A 199 10.38 4.84 12.44
N PHE A 200 9.96 4.21 11.35
CA PHE A 200 9.62 2.76 11.30
C PHE A 200 10.82 1.93 10.79
N ARG A 201 10.92 0.64 11.13
CA ARG A 201 11.76 -0.30 10.37
C ARG A 201 11.09 -1.66 10.18
N LEU A 202 10.55 -1.93 8.99
CA LEU A 202 10.10 -3.27 8.55
C LEU A 202 10.28 -3.39 7.03
N GLU A 203 11.29 -4.10 6.51
CA GLU A 203 11.36 -5.59 6.41
C GLU A 203 12.81 -6.13 6.58
N GLY A 204 12.98 -7.38 7.09
CA GLY A 204 14.28 -8.04 7.32
C GLY A 204 14.55 -8.58 8.74
N ALA A 205 13.50 -8.85 9.54
CA ALA A 205 13.61 -9.36 10.92
C ALA A 205 14.23 -10.77 11.07
N GLU A 206 14.94 -11.25 10.05
CA GLU A 206 15.92 -12.34 10.17
C GLU A 206 17.35 -11.87 10.46
N GLN A 207 17.67 -10.57 10.51
CA GLN A 207 19.00 -10.17 10.99
C GLN A 207 18.92 -8.93 11.87
N GLY A 208 18.93 -9.15 13.19
CA GLY A 208 19.15 -8.17 14.27
C GLY A 208 20.47 -7.41 14.13
N ARG A 209 20.62 -6.68 13.03
CA ARG A 209 21.69 -5.73 12.79
C ARG A 209 21.22 -4.39 13.34
N PRO A 210 21.94 -3.83 14.32
CA PRO A 210 21.69 -2.49 14.83
C PRO A 210 21.57 -1.52 13.65
N VAL A 211 20.64 -0.56 13.73
CA VAL A 211 20.70 0.57 12.80
C VAL A 211 22.02 1.29 13.09
N PRO A 212 23.00 1.33 12.16
CA PRO A 212 24.31 1.88 12.46
C PRO A 212 24.17 3.35 12.86
N GLU A 213 24.58 3.67 14.09
CA GLU A 213 24.81 5.01 14.62
C GLU A 213 23.73 6.05 14.29
N LEU A 214 22.47 5.78 14.66
CA LEU A 214 21.47 6.84 14.79
C LEU A 214 21.85 7.75 15.97
N HIS A 215 22.41 8.92 15.66
CA HIS A 215 22.69 9.96 16.63
C HIS A 215 21.48 10.88 16.79
N PHE A 216 20.67 10.67 17.83
CA PHE A 216 19.69 11.67 18.26
C PHE A 216 20.43 12.68 19.14
N GLY A 217 20.75 13.85 18.58
CA GLY A 217 21.23 14.96 19.39
C GLY A 217 20.18 15.33 20.46
N PRO A 218 20.56 16.03 21.54
CA PRO A 218 19.62 16.49 22.56
C PRO A 218 18.51 17.41 22.00
N GLU A 219 18.74 18.02 20.83
CA GLU A 219 17.80 18.89 20.12
C GLU A 219 16.85 18.14 19.16
N ALA A 220 16.97 16.81 19.03
CA ALA A 220 16.10 16.05 18.14
C ALA A 220 14.66 16.03 18.70
N ASP A 221 13.69 16.42 17.88
CA ASP A 221 12.27 16.37 18.24
C ASP A 221 11.67 15.02 17.80
N LEU A 222 11.42 14.16 18.79
CA LEU A 222 10.80 12.85 18.60
C LEU A 222 9.30 12.84 18.96
N THR A 223 8.67 14.02 19.04
CA THR A 223 7.26 14.14 19.37
C THR A 223 6.40 13.34 18.38
N ASP A 224 5.63 12.40 18.93
CA ASP A 224 4.76 11.48 18.19
C ASP A 224 5.48 10.60 17.16
N ALA A 225 6.81 10.48 17.27
CA ALA A 225 7.54 9.48 16.53
C ALA A 225 7.01 8.08 16.87
N VAL A 226 6.77 7.27 15.84
CA VAL A 226 6.36 5.88 15.95
C VAL A 226 7.56 5.02 15.56
N PHE A 227 7.99 4.16 16.48
CA PHE A 227 9.03 3.16 16.32
C PHE A 227 8.39 1.76 16.28
N ILE A 228 8.61 1.02 15.20
CA ILE A 228 8.06 -0.34 15.06
C ILE A 228 9.17 -1.26 14.64
N ARG A 229 9.40 -2.28 15.48
CA ARG A 229 10.37 -3.32 15.26
C ARG A 229 11.77 -2.76 14.93
N CYS A 230 12.15 -1.73 15.69
CA CYS A 230 13.41 -1.03 15.53
C CYS A 230 14.44 -1.50 16.56
N ASP A 231 15.69 -1.66 16.12
CA ASP A 231 16.84 -1.79 17.02
C ASP A 231 17.55 -0.42 17.15
N LEU A 232 17.30 0.24 18.27
CA LEU A 232 17.92 1.51 18.68
C LEU A 232 19.02 1.30 19.73
N SER A 233 19.44 0.06 20.02
CA SER A 233 20.45 -0.22 21.06
C SER A 233 21.77 0.52 20.82
N GLY A 234 22.13 0.73 19.54
CA GLY A 234 23.32 1.48 19.13
C GLY A 234 23.15 3.01 19.12
N SER A 235 21.97 3.55 19.46
CA SER A 235 21.74 4.99 19.43
C SER A 235 22.43 5.68 20.61
N LYS A 236 23.14 6.77 20.30
CA LYS A 236 23.87 7.60 21.27
C LYS A 236 23.11 8.90 21.51
N ASN A 237 23.19 9.43 22.73
CA ASN A 237 22.66 10.73 23.17
C ASN A 237 21.12 10.88 23.18
N MET A 238 20.37 9.80 22.93
CA MET A 238 18.92 9.79 23.15
C MET A 238 18.60 10.03 24.63
N THR A 239 17.65 10.90 24.92
CA THR A 239 17.21 11.22 26.28
C THR A 239 15.88 10.55 26.61
N LEU A 240 15.62 10.33 27.91
CA LEU A 240 14.33 9.79 28.36
C LEU A 240 13.16 10.70 27.98
N GLU A 241 13.34 12.03 28.04
CA GLU A 241 12.30 12.99 27.65
C GLU A 241 11.95 12.90 26.15
N GLN A 242 12.95 12.67 25.29
CA GLN A 242 12.71 12.37 23.88
C GLN A 242 11.94 11.05 23.70
N VAL A 243 12.20 10.03 24.52
CA VAL A 243 11.43 8.77 24.48
C VAL A 243 10.00 9.00 24.95
N LYS A 244 9.80 9.80 26.01
CA LYS A 244 8.47 10.15 26.53
C LYS A 244 7.61 10.93 25.54
N SER A 245 8.24 11.71 24.65
CA SER A 245 7.51 12.44 23.61
C SER A 245 7.03 11.55 22.46
N THR A 246 7.55 10.33 22.34
CA THR A 246 7.17 9.37 21.28
C THR A 246 5.75 8.86 21.44
N TRP A 247 5.16 8.43 20.32
CA TRP A 247 3.89 7.73 20.31
C TRP A 247 3.96 6.39 21.07
N ASN A 248 5.09 5.68 20.97
CA ASN A 248 5.30 4.40 21.66
C ASN A 248 5.16 4.54 23.17
N TYR A 249 5.80 5.55 23.76
CA TYR A 249 5.68 5.79 25.20
C TYR A 249 4.26 6.19 25.58
N LYS A 250 3.67 7.16 24.86
CA LYS A 250 2.30 7.66 25.11
C LYS A 250 1.23 6.56 25.04
N THR A 251 1.47 5.51 24.26
CA THR A 251 0.53 4.39 24.06
C THR A 251 0.93 3.10 24.80
N GLY A 252 2.04 3.12 25.56
CA GLY A 252 2.54 1.94 26.27
C GLY A 252 3.14 0.84 25.37
N ARG A 253 3.44 1.15 24.11
CA ARG A 253 3.94 0.19 23.10
C ARG A 253 5.46 0.25 22.94
N LEU A 254 6.16 0.08 24.05
CA LEU A 254 7.62 0.15 24.12
C LEU A 254 8.31 -1.19 23.78
N HIS A 255 7.61 -2.32 23.89
CA HIS A 255 8.15 -3.68 23.70
C HIS A 255 8.55 -4.01 22.26
N LEU A 256 8.10 -3.24 21.27
CA LEU A 256 8.43 -3.43 19.86
C LEU A 256 9.77 -2.76 19.47
N VAL A 257 10.51 -2.23 20.43
CA VAL A 257 11.72 -1.44 20.19
C VAL A 257 12.81 -1.90 21.14
N LEU A 258 13.99 -2.21 20.60
CA LEU A 258 15.17 -2.41 21.41
C LEU A 258 15.80 -1.06 21.70
N TRP A 259 15.66 -0.56 22.92
CA TRP A 259 16.13 0.77 23.34
C TRP A 259 17.62 0.76 23.71
N PRO A 260 18.32 1.93 23.67
CA PRO A 260 19.62 2.08 24.31
C PRO A 260 19.59 1.65 25.78
N GLU A 261 20.67 1.05 26.27
CA GLU A 261 20.73 0.48 27.63
C GLU A 261 20.32 1.48 28.71
N HIS A 262 20.86 2.71 28.67
CA HIS A 262 20.52 3.76 29.65
C HIS A 262 19.05 4.21 29.58
N ILE A 263 18.41 4.11 28.41
CA ILE A 263 16.97 4.36 28.25
C ILE A 263 16.18 3.18 28.80
N ALA A 264 16.57 1.95 28.48
CA ALA A 264 15.89 0.75 28.94
C ALA A 264 15.89 0.65 30.48
N GLU A 265 17.00 0.98 31.13
CA GLU A 265 17.11 1.07 32.58
C GLU A 265 16.19 2.14 33.16
N ALA A 266 16.18 3.34 32.57
CA ALA A 266 15.33 4.43 33.00
C ALA A 266 13.82 4.10 32.87
N LEU A 267 13.43 3.44 31.78
CA LEU A 267 12.07 2.95 31.58
C LEU A 267 11.70 1.89 32.63
N LYS A 268 12.59 0.93 32.94
CA LYS A 268 12.36 -0.07 34.01
C LYS A 268 12.11 0.57 35.37
N THR A 269 12.76 1.69 35.68
CA THR A 269 12.49 2.42 36.94
C THR A 269 11.15 3.16 36.96
N GLU A 270 10.65 3.61 35.81
CA GLU A 270 9.34 4.28 35.71
C GLU A 270 8.16 3.30 35.66
N PHE A 271 8.37 2.14 35.03
CA PHE A 271 7.40 1.05 34.93
C PHE A 271 7.78 -0.09 35.93
N LEU A 272 7.38 0.03 37.20
CA LEU A 272 7.57 -1.01 38.25
C LEU A 272 6.92 -2.38 37.87
N PRO A 273 7.36 -3.51 38.46
CA PRO A 273 7.79 -4.71 37.72
C PRO A 273 6.63 -5.63 37.34
N GLU A 274 5.88 -5.27 36.32
CA GLU A 274 5.51 -6.27 35.31
C GLU A 274 6.75 -6.43 34.40
N PRO A 275 7.14 -7.64 33.97
CA PRO A 275 8.41 -7.84 33.31
C PRO A 275 8.45 -7.01 32.02
N PHE A 276 9.15 -5.88 32.08
CA PHE A 276 9.67 -5.20 30.91
C PHE A 276 10.79 -6.08 30.39
N ASP A 277 10.41 -7.11 29.62
CA ASP A 277 11.32 -8.03 28.97
C ASP A 277 11.97 -7.27 27.80
N GLY A 278 12.91 -6.40 28.16
CA GLY A 278 13.73 -5.61 27.23
C GLY A 278 14.76 -6.50 26.52
N GLY A 279 14.34 -7.65 26.02
CA GLY A 279 15.19 -8.65 25.40
C GLY A 279 14.41 -9.68 24.60
N PHE A 280 14.63 -9.63 23.30
CA PHE A 280 14.42 -10.66 22.27
C PHE A 280 13.03 -10.73 21.62
N TYR A 281 13.05 -10.35 20.34
CA TYR A 281 12.25 -11.00 19.30
C TYR A 281 12.41 -12.51 19.42
N LEU A 282 11.45 -13.19 20.03
CA LEU A 282 11.15 -14.58 19.74
C LEU A 282 9.67 -14.82 20.02
N GLU A 283 8.83 -14.46 19.07
CA GLU A 283 7.70 -15.32 18.73
C GLU A 283 7.93 -15.78 17.28
N ASP A 284 8.69 -16.88 17.14
CA ASP A 284 8.66 -17.79 15.99
C ASP A 284 7.45 -18.74 16.17
N PRO A 285 6.88 -19.32 15.10
CA PRO A 285 6.39 -18.76 13.83
C PRO A 285 4.84 -18.70 13.76
#